data_AF-A0A3L7N229-F1
#
_entry.id   AF-A0A3L7N229-F1
#
_cell.length_a   1.000
_cell.length_b   1.000
_cell.length_c   1.000
_cell.angle_alpha   90.00
_cell.angle_beta   90.00
_cell.angle_gamma   90.00
#
_symmetry.space_group_name_H-M   'P 1'
#
loop_
_entity.id
_entity.type
_entity.pdbx_description
1 polymer ?
#
loop_
_entity_poly.entity_id
_entity_poly.type
_entity_poly.pdbx_seq_one_letter_code
_entity_poly.pdbx_strand_id
1 'polypeptide(L)'
;MNKIINLAPTKTPITAVCSWISAILVLSLLTLGTLITTYRVGMVDPIWPTEPWYLLSQNWSEPSAGYFIEHIHRVVGYISGFAILGMILTSFLANKTITSKVASVICIVGVSLGVAIAMTSIDRTKALADPIGAVNQMKMRIGLGIALASAAFLMFQSINGFRNNQQHASLQFLALLSYLGVISQGLLGGLRVYLHALVGPELATIHGATGQMVFALVAGTAILATFPGAFPKLEDKERRLLPFIGWALVVALLFQLAWAVIVRHGGQPWAQRLHMIGAFIVFGIVTWLSLRMAGSTYARAFFKPYTILLGLVVFVQVILGVEAYLGKFATGKPLIQEAVSFGQATVRTLHALTGALLLAIAFAAALRISQVAKYKGLQNES
;
A
#
# COMPACT_ATOMS: atom_id res chain seq x y z
N MET A 1 28.77 -5.37 -27.65
CA MET A 1 28.50 -6.38 -26.60
C MET A 1 27.12 -6.18 -26.02
N ASN A 2 26.19 -7.04 -26.47
CA ASN A 2 24.77 -7.01 -26.20
C ASN A 2 24.49 -7.35 -24.73
N LYS A 3 24.14 -6.36 -23.90
CA LYS A 3 23.49 -6.61 -22.61
C LYS A 3 22.01 -6.89 -22.88
N ILE A 4 21.76 -8.11 -23.35
CA ILE A 4 20.43 -8.68 -23.50
C ILE A 4 19.78 -8.66 -22.11
N ILE A 5 18.69 -7.91 -22.02
CA ILE A 5 17.84 -7.78 -20.85
C ILE A 5 17.27 -9.18 -20.57
N ASN A 6 17.94 -9.93 -19.72
CA ASN A 6 17.33 -11.09 -19.07
C ASN A 6 16.47 -10.56 -17.91
N LEU A 7 15.28 -10.05 -18.25
CA LEU A 7 14.12 -10.04 -17.35
C LEU A 7 13.52 -11.46 -17.32
N ALA A 8 14.39 -12.47 -17.21
CA ALA A 8 13.96 -13.85 -17.25
C ALA A 8 13.02 -14.12 -16.06
N PRO A 9 11.91 -14.83 -16.30
CA PRO A 9 11.00 -15.27 -15.26
C PRO A 9 11.72 -15.75 -14.01
N THR A 10 11.48 -15.13 -12.86
CA THR A 10 11.60 -15.89 -11.62
C THR A 10 10.39 -16.78 -11.54
N LYS A 11 10.57 -18.06 -11.84
CA LYS A 11 9.75 -19.07 -11.20
C LYS A 11 10.23 -19.14 -9.75
N THR A 12 9.85 -18.18 -8.91
CA THR A 12 9.82 -18.38 -7.46
C THR A 12 8.36 -18.44 -7.05
N PRO A 13 7.67 -19.58 -7.28
CA PRO A 13 6.25 -19.73 -6.94
C PRO A 13 5.98 -19.31 -5.50
N ILE A 14 6.92 -19.58 -4.60
CA ILE A 14 6.87 -19.20 -3.20
C ILE A 14 6.80 -17.67 -3.03
N THR A 15 7.62 -16.88 -3.73
CA THR A 15 7.56 -15.41 -3.64
C THR A 15 6.22 -14.88 -4.15
N ALA A 16 5.71 -15.44 -5.24
CA ALA A 16 4.39 -15.08 -5.76
C ALA A 16 3.28 -15.39 -4.75
N VAL A 17 3.29 -16.59 -4.17
CA VAL A 17 2.33 -17.02 -3.13
C VAL A 17 2.41 -16.10 -1.91
N CYS A 18 3.60 -15.85 -1.36
CA CYS A 18 3.78 -14.93 -0.25
C CYS A 18 3.25 -13.53 -0.58
N SER A 19 3.53 -13.02 -1.78
CA SER A 19 3.08 -11.69 -2.21
C SER A 19 1.56 -11.59 -2.33
N TRP A 20 0.88 -12.62 -2.86
CA TRP A 20 -0.58 -12.65 -2.93
C TRP A 20 -1.22 -12.77 -1.56
N ILE A 21 -0.68 -13.63 -0.68
CA ILE A 21 -1.13 -13.71 0.72
C ILE A 21 -1.00 -12.33 1.39
N SER A 22 0.15 -11.66 1.23
CA SER A 22 0.34 -10.30 1.72
C SER A 22 -0.69 -9.32 1.14
N ALA A 23 -0.95 -9.35 -0.16
CA ALA A 23 -1.90 -8.44 -0.80
C ALA A 23 -3.33 -8.63 -0.25
N ILE A 24 -3.77 -9.88 -0.09
CA ILE A 24 -5.10 -10.21 0.45
C ILE A 24 -5.20 -9.76 1.91
N LEU A 25 -4.19 -10.04 2.73
CA LEU A 25 -4.19 -9.62 4.14
C LEU A 25 -4.16 -8.11 4.30
N VAL A 26 -3.39 -7.39 3.47
CA VAL A 26 -3.38 -5.92 3.49
C VAL A 26 -4.71 -5.34 3.01
N LEU A 27 -5.39 -5.97 2.05
CA LEU A 27 -6.75 -5.57 1.66
C LEU A 27 -7.75 -5.74 2.81
N SER A 28 -7.69 -6.86 3.53
CA SER A 28 -8.47 -7.09 4.75
C SER A 28 -8.14 -6.04 5.82
N LEU A 29 -6.85 -5.72 5.99
CA LEU A 29 -6.40 -4.69 6.92
C LEU A 29 -6.96 -3.30 6.57
N LEU A 30 -6.95 -2.93 5.28
CA LEU A 30 -7.57 -1.69 4.80
C LEU A 30 -9.08 -1.68 5.04
N THR A 31 -9.76 -2.81 4.82
CA THR A 31 -11.19 -2.95 5.08
C THR A 31 -11.50 -2.66 6.55
N LEU A 32 -10.78 -3.32 7.46
CA LEU A 32 -10.93 -3.06 8.90
C LEU A 32 -10.57 -1.61 9.28
N GLY A 33 -9.51 -1.04 8.71
CA GLY A 33 -9.10 0.35 8.96
C GLY A 33 -10.14 1.38 8.49
N THR A 34 -10.79 1.12 7.34
CA THR A 34 -11.89 1.97 6.86
C THR A 34 -13.12 1.87 7.75
N LEU A 35 -13.47 0.69 8.27
CA LEU A 35 -14.54 0.50 9.25
C LEU A 35 -14.24 1.23 10.56
N ILE A 36 -13.01 1.12 11.07
CA ILE A 36 -12.54 1.84 12.26
C ILE A 36 -12.76 3.35 12.10
N THR A 37 -12.39 3.88 10.94
CA THR A 37 -12.51 5.32 10.66
C THR A 37 -13.98 5.72 10.47
N THR A 38 -14.79 4.88 9.85
CA THR A 38 -16.21 5.14 9.60
C THR A 38 -17.03 5.13 10.89
N TYR A 39 -16.82 4.16 11.78
CA TYR A 39 -17.49 4.07 13.08
C TYR A 39 -16.81 4.91 14.17
N ARG A 40 -15.68 5.55 13.86
CA ARG A 40 -14.89 6.39 14.80
C ARG A 40 -14.42 5.63 16.04
N VAL A 41 -14.05 4.36 15.86
CA VAL A 41 -13.61 3.46 16.94
C VAL A 41 -12.08 3.28 16.96
N GLY A 42 -11.33 4.22 16.40
CA GLY A 42 -9.86 4.07 16.24
C GLY A 42 -9.02 4.47 17.44
N MET A 43 -9.68 4.78 18.56
CA MET A 43 -9.13 5.28 19.81
C MET A 43 -9.87 4.68 21.02
N VAL A 44 -10.58 3.56 20.83
CA VAL A 44 -11.35 2.93 21.92
C VAL A 44 -10.39 2.32 22.94
N ASP A 45 -9.21 1.86 22.50
CA ASP A 45 -8.14 1.43 23.38
C ASP A 45 -6.89 2.33 23.27
N PRO A 46 -6.54 3.09 24.33
CA PRO A 46 -5.36 3.95 24.33
C PRO A 46 -4.03 3.20 24.50
N ILE A 47 -4.03 1.87 24.67
CA ILE A 47 -2.81 1.09 24.92
C ILE A 47 -2.13 0.73 23.60
N TRP A 48 -0.85 1.08 23.44
CA TRP A 48 0.00 0.61 22.34
C TRP A 48 1.51 0.59 22.71
N PRO A 49 2.35 -0.35 22.30
CA PRO A 49 2.04 -1.54 21.51
C PRO A 49 1.13 -2.51 22.24
N THR A 50 0.45 -3.39 21.52
CA THR A 50 -0.24 -4.56 22.09
C THR A 50 0.37 -5.81 21.48
N GLU A 51 0.41 -6.91 22.21
CA GLU A 51 0.93 -8.18 21.70
C GLU A 51 0.05 -8.73 20.56
N PRO A 52 0.60 -9.52 19.62
CA PRO A 52 -0.20 -10.17 18.57
C PRO A 52 -1.32 -11.09 19.09
N TRP A 53 -1.15 -11.64 20.30
CA TRP A 53 -2.12 -12.52 20.97
C TRP A 53 -2.99 -11.80 22.01
N TYR A 54 -2.98 -10.46 22.02
CA TYR A 54 -3.62 -9.65 23.08
C TYR A 54 -5.09 -10.01 23.34
N LEU A 55 -5.88 -10.32 22.31
CA LEU A 55 -7.28 -10.74 22.45
C LEU A 55 -7.45 -12.10 23.18
N LEU A 56 -6.44 -12.97 23.15
CA LEU A 56 -6.48 -14.25 23.86
C LEU A 56 -6.25 -14.09 25.37
N SER A 57 -5.68 -12.96 25.80
CA SER A 57 -5.37 -12.69 27.21
C SER A 57 -6.35 -11.71 27.88
N GLN A 58 -7.36 -11.20 27.18
CA GLN A 58 -8.35 -10.29 27.77
C GLN A 58 -9.51 -11.02 28.44
N ASN A 59 -10.06 -10.39 29.49
CA ASN A 59 -11.30 -10.84 30.13
C ASN A 59 -12.51 -10.36 29.31
N TRP A 60 -13.40 -11.27 28.91
CA TRP A 60 -14.44 -11.04 27.92
C TRP A 60 -15.75 -10.48 28.48
N SER A 61 -15.71 -9.87 29.66
CA SER A 61 -16.90 -9.43 30.41
C SER A 61 -17.64 -8.21 29.82
N GLU A 62 -17.18 -7.65 28.69
CA GLU A 62 -17.96 -7.12 27.54
C GLU A 62 -17.14 -6.10 26.73
N PRO A 63 -16.33 -6.52 25.74
CA PRO A 63 -15.77 -5.57 24.78
C PRO A 63 -16.87 -5.06 23.84
N SER A 64 -17.04 -3.75 23.74
CA SER A 64 -17.93 -3.16 22.73
C SER A 64 -17.54 -3.62 21.32
N ALA A 65 -18.48 -3.63 20.38
CA ALA A 65 -18.20 -3.97 18.98
C ALA A 65 -17.06 -3.13 18.38
N GLY A 66 -16.93 -1.87 18.81
CA GLY A 66 -15.82 -0.99 18.44
C GLY A 66 -14.46 -1.47 18.93
N TYR A 67 -14.37 -1.89 20.20
CA TYR A 67 -13.15 -2.45 20.79
C TYR A 67 -12.68 -3.70 20.04
N PHE A 68 -13.62 -4.58 19.68
CA PHE A 68 -13.33 -5.80 18.93
C PHE A 68 -12.82 -5.51 17.51
N ILE A 69 -13.48 -4.60 16.79
CA ILE A 69 -13.05 -4.18 15.44
C ILE A 69 -11.64 -3.57 15.48
N GLU A 70 -11.36 -2.72 16.47
CA GLU A 70 -10.03 -2.11 16.65
C GLU A 70 -8.94 -3.17 16.88
N HIS A 71 -9.19 -4.14 17.75
CA HIS A 71 -8.21 -5.17 18.07
C HIS A 71 -8.00 -6.19 16.95
N ILE A 72 -9.05 -6.60 16.25
CA ILE A 72 -8.89 -7.45 15.06
C ILE A 72 -8.04 -6.73 14.01
N HIS A 73 -8.23 -5.42 13.80
CA HIS A 73 -7.38 -4.66 12.90
C HIS A 73 -5.90 -4.70 13.32
N ARG A 74 -5.59 -4.56 14.62
CA ARG A 74 -4.22 -4.67 15.14
C ARG A 74 -3.63 -6.07 14.91
N VAL A 75 -4.39 -7.12 15.20
CA VAL A 75 -3.98 -8.53 14.99
C VAL A 75 -3.74 -8.82 13.51
N VAL A 76 -4.66 -8.42 12.62
CA VAL A 76 -4.49 -8.53 11.18
C VAL A 76 -3.29 -7.70 10.70
N GLY A 77 -2.97 -6.59 11.36
CA GLY A 77 -1.75 -5.81 11.13
C GLY A 77 -0.48 -6.63 11.37
N TYR A 78 -0.40 -7.35 12.50
CA TYR A 78 0.71 -8.26 12.77
C TYR A 78 0.80 -9.40 11.75
N ILE A 79 -0.32 -10.05 11.43
CA ILE A 79 -0.37 -11.15 10.46
C ILE A 79 0.08 -10.65 9.07
N SER A 80 -0.36 -9.46 8.67
CA SER A 80 0.09 -8.81 7.42
C SER A 80 1.59 -8.53 7.43
N GLY A 81 2.13 -8.05 8.55
CA GLY A 81 3.56 -7.84 8.74
C GLY A 81 4.38 -9.12 8.59
N PHE A 82 3.95 -10.22 9.19
CA PHE A 82 4.60 -11.53 9.04
C PHE A 82 4.52 -12.07 7.60
N ALA A 83 3.38 -11.92 6.93
CA ALA A 83 3.26 -12.30 5.53
C ALA A 83 4.23 -11.51 4.63
N ILE A 84 4.31 -10.19 4.84
CA ILE A 84 5.24 -9.31 4.10
C ILE A 84 6.70 -9.63 4.42
N LEU A 85 7.00 -10.03 5.66
CA LEU A 85 8.33 -10.55 6.03
C LEU A 85 8.68 -11.80 5.21
N GLY A 86 7.75 -12.74 5.05
CA GLY A 86 7.93 -13.89 4.16
C GLY A 86 8.16 -13.49 2.69
N MET A 87 7.39 -12.52 2.20
CA MET A 87 7.56 -11.97 0.85
C MET A 87 8.96 -11.38 0.62
N ILE A 88 9.46 -10.52 1.52
CA ILE A 88 10.80 -9.93 1.36
C ILE A 88 11.90 -10.99 1.51
N LEU A 89 11.79 -11.90 2.49
CA LEU A 89 12.78 -12.97 2.68
C LEU A 89 12.91 -13.83 1.43
N THR A 90 11.79 -14.34 0.90
CA THR A 90 11.80 -15.19 -0.29
C THR A 90 12.32 -14.46 -1.53
N SER A 91 12.06 -13.15 -1.66
CA SER A 91 12.60 -12.33 -2.74
C SER A 91 14.12 -12.16 -2.69
N PHE A 92 14.72 -12.00 -1.50
CA PHE A 92 16.17 -11.86 -1.34
C PHE A 92 16.92 -13.20 -1.29
N LEU A 93 16.25 -14.30 -0.93
CA LEU A 93 16.79 -15.65 -1.04
C LEU A 93 17.04 -16.09 -2.50
N ALA A 94 16.45 -15.39 -3.47
CA ALA A 94 16.74 -15.55 -4.90
C ALA A 94 18.09 -14.97 -5.36
N ASN A 95 18.84 -14.29 -4.46
CA ASN A 95 20.18 -13.79 -4.77
C ASN A 95 21.12 -14.92 -5.23
N LYS A 96 22.09 -14.63 -6.12
CA LYS A 96 22.98 -15.68 -6.64
C LYS A 96 24.03 -16.15 -5.63
N THR A 97 24.64 -15.22 -4.89
CA THR A 97 25.75 -15.52 -3.97
C THR A 97 25.25 -15.75 -2.55
N ILE A 98 25.87 -16.71 -1.85
CA ILE A 98 25.54 -17.01 -0.45
C ILE A 98 25.76 -15.79 0.47
N THR A 99 26.84 -15.04 0.24
CA THR A 99 27.16 -13.82 0.99
C THR A 99 26.04 -12.79 0.88
N SER A 100 25.50 -12.56 -0.33
CA SER A 100 24.39 -11.62 -0.53
C SER A 100 23.12 -12.11 0.16
N LYS A 101 22.83 -13.42 0.13
CA LYS A 101 21.66 -14.00 0.83
C LYS A 101 21.77 -13.78 2.34
N VAL A 102 22.90 -14.20 2.93
CA VAL A 102 23.14 -14.11 4.37
C VAL A 102 23.11 -12.64 4.82
N ALA A 103 23.78 -11.74 4.11
CA ALA A 103 23.76 -10.32 4.41
C ALA A 103 22.33 -9.75 4.37
N SER A 104 21.54 -10.07 3.34
CA SER A 104 20.15 -9.61 3.26
C SER A 104 19.29 -10.17 4.40
N VAL A 105 19.43 -11.45 4.76
CA VAL A 105 18.68 -12.06 5.87
C VAL A 105 19.04 -11.39 7.19
N ILE A 106 20.34 -11.20 7.47
CA ILE A 106 20.82 -10.49 8.67
C ILE A 106 20.22 -9.09 8.74
N CYS A 107 20.23 -8.33 7.64
CA CYS A 107 19.65 -6.99 7.63
C CYS A 107 18.11 -7.01 7.76
N ILE A 108 17.41 -7.96 7.15
CA ILE A 108 15.95 -8.08 7.32
C ILE A 108 15.61 -8.35 8.79
N VAL A 109 16.32 -9.28 9.43
CA VAL A 109 16.21 -9.56 10.87
C VAL A 109 16.59 -8.34 11.70
N GLY A 110 17.64 -7.62 11.31
CA GLY A 110 18.08 -6.38 11.95
C GLY A 110 17.00 -5.30 11.93
N VAL A 111 16.29 -5.12 10.81
CA VAL A 111 15.13 -4.22 10.74
C VAL A 111 14.03 -4.66 11.71
N SER A 112 13.60 -5.93 11.65
CA SER A 112 12.52 -6.45 12.51
C SER A 112 12.87 -6.32 14.00
N LEU A 113 14.08 -6.74 14.37
CA LEU A 113 14.55 -6.73 15.75
C LEU A 113 14.75 -5.30 16.26
N GLY A 114 15.34 -4.42 15.44
CA GLY A 114 15.52 -3.02 15.79
C GLY A 114 14.18 -2.32 16.08
N VAL A 115 13.17 -2.57 15.24
CA VAL A 115 11.80 -2.06 15.47
C VAL A 115 11.18 -2.66 16.74
N ALA A 116 11.36 -3.96 16.99
CA ALA A 116 10.86 -4.57 18.22
C ALA A 116 11.53 -3.99 19.49
N ILE A 117 12.84 -3.78 19.47
CA ILE A 117 13.58 -3.12 20.56
C ILE A 117 13.07 -1.70 20.77
N ALA A 118 12.85 -0.95 19.69
CA ALA A 118 12.26 0.39 19.74
C ALA A 118 10.86 0.37 20.38
N MET A 119 9.98 -0.55 19.96
CA MET A 119 8.62 -0.65 20.50
C MET A 119 8.60 -1.04 21.98
N THR A 120 9.50 -1.92 22.42
CA THR A 120 9.63 -2.31 23.84
C THR A 120 10.26 -1.23 24.72
N SER A 121 10.75 -0.13 24.14
CA SER A 121 11.27 1.01 24.89
C SER A 121 10.15 1.90 25.48
N ILE A 122 8.91 1.73 25.03
CA ILE A 122 7.76 2.55 25.40
C ILE A 122 7.05 1.96 26.61
N ASP A 123 7.02 2.70 27.73
CA ASP A 123 6.21 2.40 28.90
C ASP A 123 4.75 2.77 28.64
N ARG A 124 3.95 1.75 28.30
CA ARG A 124 2.53 1.90 27.95
C ARG A 124 1.69 2.51 29.08
N THR A 125 2.13 2.37 30.34
CA THR A 125 1.39 2.91 31.50
C THR A 125 1.54 4.42 31.64
N LYS A 126 2.63 4.99 31.11
CA LYS A 126 2.94 6.42 31.17
C LYS A 126 2.70 7.14 29.85
N ALA A 127 2.74 6.40 28.74
CA ALA A 127 2.75 6.97 27.39
C ALA A 127 1.53 7.82 27.03
N LEU A 128 0.39 7.61 27.69
CA LEU A 128 -0.80 8.46 27.49
C LEU A 128 -0.67 9.84 28.16
N ALA A 129 -0.04 9.91 29.33
CA ALA A 129 0.10 11.14 30.11
C ALA A 129 1.38 11.91 29.75
N ASP A 130 2.49 11.20 29.51
CA ASP A 130 3.78 11.76 29.11
C ASP A 130 4.40 10.89 27.99
N PRO A 131 4.01 11.12 26.73
CA PRO A 131 4.52 10.34 25.60
C PRO A 131 6.04 10.39 25.44
N ILE A 132 6.70 11.46 25.90
CA ILE A 132 8.14 11.66 25.73
C ILE A 132 8.90 10.99 26.88
N GLY A 133 8.47 11.21 28.13
CA GLY A 133 9.10 10.61 29.31
C GLY A 133 8.81 9.12 29.48
N ALA A 134 7.78 8.59 28.82
CA ALA A 134 7.50 7.15 28.77
C ALA A 134 8.52 6.35 27.95
N VAL A 135 9.42 6.99 27.20
CA VAL A 135 10.36 6.31 26.29
C VAL A 135 11.72 6.13 26.95
N ASN A 136 12.20 4.88 27.03
CA ASN A 136 13.59 4.60 27.32
C ASN A 136 14.47 5.03 26.13
N GLN A 137 15.05 6.23 26.24
CA GLN A 137 15.81 6.88 25.16
C GLN A 137 16.97 6.03 24.64
N MET A 138 17.67 5.30 25.52
CA MET A 138 18.78 4.44 25.11
C MET A 138 18.30 3.26 24.25
N LYS A 139 17.29 2.51 24.73
CA LYS A 139 16.70 1.39 23.98
C LYS A 139 16.11 1.87 22.65
N MET A 140 15.42 3.01 22.65
CA MET A 140 14.86 3.63 21.45
C MET A 140 15.95 3.94 20.42
N ARG A 141 17.05 4.61 20.83
CA ARG A 141 18.17 4.94 19.94
C ARG A 141 18.85 3.69 19.39
N ILE A 142 19.09 2.69 20.22
CA ILE A 142 19.70 1.41 19.79
C ILE A 142 18.79 0.71 18.77
N GLY A 143 17.51 0.53 19.10
CA GLY A 143 16.55 -0.14 18.22
C GLY A 143 16.41 0.55 16.88
N LEU A 144 16.24 1.87 16.89
CA LEU A 144 16.14 2.66 15.65
C LEU A 144 17.45 2.67 14.86
N GLY A 145 18.60 2.76 15.53
CA GLY A 145 19.91 2.70 14.89
C GLY A 145 20.14 1.39 14.14
N ILE A 146 19.84 0.25 14.76
CA ILE A 146 19.93 -1.07 14.12
C ILE A 146 18.97 -1.14 12.92
N ALA A 147 17.72 -0.70 13.09
CA ALA A 147 16.72 -0.77 12.04
C ALA A 147 17.09 0.11 10.83
N LEU A 148 17.50 1.36 11.06
CA LEU A 148 17.87 2.29 9.99
C LEU A 148 19.14 1.85 9.26
N ALA A 149 20.17 1.42 9.98
CA ALA A 149 21.40 0.92 9.34
C ALA A 149 21.12 -0.30 8.45
N SER A 150 20.31 -1.23 8.94
CA SER A 150 19.92 -2.43 8.20
C SER A 150 19.05 -2.10 6.97
N ALA A 151 18.08 -1.20 7.12
CA ALA A 151 17.24 -0.74 6.01
C ALA A 151 18.05 0.01 4.95
N ALA A 152 19.00 0.87 5.36
CA ALA A 152 19.89 1.60 4.47
C ALA A 152 20.77 0.63 3.65
N PHE A 153 21.30 -0.42 4.28
CA PHE A 153 22.06 -1.45 3.57
C PHE A 153 21.21 -2.19 2.52
N LEU A 154 20.00 -2.62 2.88
CA LEU A 154 19.08 -3.27 1.94
C LEU A 154 18.68 -2.33 0.78
N MET A 155 18.49 -1.05 1.08
CA MET A 155 18.20 -0.01 0.08
C MET A 155 19.36 0.14 -0.89
N PHE A 156 20.58 0.27 -0.38
CA PHE A 156 21.80 0.35 -1.18
C PHE A 156 21.98 -0.89 -2.07
N GLN A 157 21.80 -2.09 -1.51
CA GLN A 157 21.86 -3.35 -2.26
C GLN A 157 20.81 -3.36 -3.40
N SER A 158 19.57 -2.96 -3.12
CA SER A 158 18.49 -2.94 -4.10
C SER A 158 18.74 -1.92 -5.23
N ILE A 159 19.18 -0.70 -4.88
CA ILE A 159 19.54 0.35 -5.85
C ILE A 159 20.69 -0.12 -6.74
N ASN A 160 21.74 -0.71 -6.15
CA ASN A 160 22.84 -1.27 -6.93
C ASN A 160 22.39 -2.43 -7.82
N GLY A 161 21.48 -3.27 -7.34
CA GLY A 161 20.84 -4.31 -8.14
C GLY A 161 20.18 -3.76 -9.40
N PHE A 162 19.44 -2.64 -9.29
CA PHE A 162 18.86 -1.97 -10.44
C PHE A 162 19.89 -1.39 -11.39
N ARG A 163 20.86 -0.64 -10.87
CA ARG A 163 21.92 0.00 -11.67
C ARG A 163 22.70 -1.04 -12.48
N ASN A 164 22.89 -2.22 -11.88
CA ASN A 164 23.59 -3.34 -12.50
C ASN A 164 22.69 -4.28 -13.31
N ASN A 165 21.40 -3.95 -13.48
CA ASN A 165 20.41 -4.74 -14.22
C ASN A 165 20.33 -6.22 -13.76
N GLN A 166 20.35 -6.44 -12.45
CA GLN A 166 20.16 -7.78 -11.90
C GLN A 166 18.72 -8.25 -12.14
N GLN A 167 18.57 -9.53 -12.44
CA GLN A 167 17.30 -10.16 -12.86
C GLN A 167 16.14 -9.95 -11.87
N HIS A 168 16.41 -9.74 -10.57
CA HIS A 168 15.40 -9.67 -9.51
C HIS A 168 15.30 -8.31 -8.82
N ALA A 169 16.10 -7.32 -9.26
CA ALA A 169 16.24 -6.05 -8.56
C ALA A 169 14.90 -5.30 -8.40
N SER A 170 14.05 -5.32 -9.43
CA SER A 170 12.74 -4.66 -9.39
C SER A 170 11.81 -5.26 -8.35
N LEU A 171 11.76 -6.59 -8.29
CA LEU A 171 10.93 -7.32 -7.34
C LEU A 171 11.44 -7.11 -5.91
N GLN A 172 12.76 -7.24 -5.71
CA GLN A 172 13.40 -7.05 -4.41
C GLN A 172 13.20 -5.65 -3.85
N PHE A 173 13.31 -4.63 -4.70
CA PHE A 173 13.07 -3.25 -4.28
C PHE A 173 11.61 -3.00 -3.90
N LEU A 174 10.65 -3.50 -4.69
CA LEU A 174 9.24 -3.33 -4.34
C LEU A 174 8.85 -4.13 -3.09
N ALA A 175 9.43 -5.32 -2.90
CA ALA A 175 9.29 -6.07 -1.66
C ALA A 175 9.89 -5.31 -0.46
N LEU A 176 11.05 -4.67 -0.63
CA LEU A 176 11.67 -3.80 0.37
C LEU A 176 10.80 -2.59 0.69
N LEU A 177 10.29 -1.87 -0.31
CA LEU A 177 9.39 -0.73 -0.11
C LEU A 177 8.09 -1.15 0.57
N SER A 178 7.54 -2.32 0.22
CA SER A 178 6.36 -2.88 0.88
C SER A 178 6.62 -3.21 2.35
N TYR A 179 7.78 -3.80 2.65
CA TYR A 179 8.21 -4.14 4.00
C TYR A 179 8.46 -2.91 4.88
N LEU A 180 9.22 -1.93 4.38
CA LEU A 180 9.41 -0.68 5.09
C LEU A 180 8.09 0.10 5.23
N GLY A 181 7.26 0.07 4.19
CA GLY A 181 5.94 0.68 4.19
C GLY A 181 5.02 0.13 5.28
N VAL A 182 4.91 -1.20 5.42
CA VAL A 182 4.05 -1.79 6.47
C VAL A 182 4.59 -1.53 7.87
N ILE A 183 5.92 -1.51 8.06
CA ILE A 183 6.53 -1.12 9.35
C ILE A 183 6.18 0.34 9.68
N SER A 184 6.38 1.26 8.73
CA SER A 184 6.01 2.67 8.92
C SER A 184 4.52 2.84 9.19
N GLN A 185 3.65 2.05 8.56
CA GLN A 185 2.21 2.05 8.85
C GLN A 185 1.89 1.57 10.26
N GLY A 186 2.49 0.47 10.71
CA GLY A 186 2.28 -0.05 12.07
C GLY A 186 2.74 0.95 13.13
N LEU A 187 3.90 1.58 12.92
CA LEU A 187 4.42 2.62 13.80
C LEU A 187 3.54 3.88 13.80
N LEU A 188 3.14 4.38 12.62
CA LEU A 188 2.29 5.56 12.50
C LEU A 188 0.89 5.32 13.10
N GLY A 189 0.30 4.15 12.83
CA GLY A 189 -1.01 3.76 13.36
C GLY A 189 -1.00 3.52 14.88
N GLY A 190 0.14 3.14 15.44
CA GLY A 190 0.34 3.03 16.88
C GLY A 190 0.64 4.36 17.57
N LEU A 191 1.63 5.10 17.09
CA LEU A 191 2.05 6.38 17.66
C LEU A 191 0.94 7.43 17.63
N ARG A 192 0.03 7.39 16.65
CA ARG A 192 -1.12 8.31 16.64
C ARG A 192 -2.00 8.15 17.89
N VAL A 193 -2.00 6.99 18.56
CA VAL A 193 -2.79 6.80 19.79
C VAL A 193 -2.31 7.75 20.89
N TYR A 194 -0.99 7.90 21.03
CA TYR A 194 -0.38 8.81 22.01
C TYR A 194 -0.30 10.25 21.52
N LEU A 195 -0.05 10.43 20.24
CA LEU A 195 0.13 11.76 19.66
C LEU A 195 -1.19 12.46 19.30
N HIS A 196 -2.34 11.79 19.37
CA HIS A 196 -3.63 12.40 19.04
C HIS A 196 -3.88 13.65 19.89
N ALA A 197 -3.58 13.62 21.19
CA ALA A 197 -3.74 14.77 22.07
C ALA A 197 -2.81 15.95 21.72
N LEU A 198 -1.65 15.67 21.09
CA LEU A 198 -0.62 16.65 20.78
C LEU A 198 -0.70 17.20 19.34
N VAL A 199 -1.08 16.35 18.38
CA VAL A 199 -1.00 16.61 16.93
C VAL A 199 -2.38 16.59 16.27
N GLY A 200 -3.43 16.19 17.00
CA GLY A 200 -4.79 16.14 16.48
C GLY A 200 -5.04 14.97 15.50
N PRO A 201 -6.16 14.99 14.76
CA PRO A 201 -6.62 13.88 13.91
C PRO A 201 -5.83 13.72 12.58
N GLU A 202 -4.86 14.58 12.33
CA GLU A 202 -4.09 14.62 11.08
C GLU A 202 -3.24 13.36 10.87
N LEU A 203 -2.72 12.75 11.95
CA LEU A 203 -1.97 11.50 11.84
C LEU A 203 -2.85 10.33 11.37
N ALA A 204 -4.11 10.28 11.79
CA ALA A 204 -5.06 9.27 11.31
C ALA A 204 -5.37 9.43 9.81
N THR A 205 -5.43 10.68 9.37
CA THR A 205 -5.64 11.12 7.98
C THR A 205 -4.48 10.65 7.09
N ILE A 206 -3.24 10.91 7.51
CA ILE A 206 -2.02 10.48 6.81
C ILE A 206 -1.90 8.96 6.78
N HIS A 207 -2.13 8.29 7.92
CA HIS A 207 -2.12 6.83 8.03
C HIS A 207 -3.10 6.16 7.06
N GLY A 208 -4.35 6.65 7.00
CA GLY A 208 -5.36 6.11 6.09
C GLY A 208 -4.99 6.26 4.61
N ALA A 209 -4.39 7.38 4.20
CA ALA A 209 -3.95 7.58 2.82
C ALA A 209 -2.76 6.69 2.46
N THR A 210 -1.75 6.69 3.32
CA THR A 210 -0.50 5.96 3.10
C THR A 210 -0.69 4.43 3.15
N GLY A 211 -1.68 3.93 3.89
CA GLY A 211 -2.09 2.53 3.84
C GLY A 211 -2.50 2.06 2.44
N GLN A 212 -3.20 2.90 1.66
CA GLN A 212 -3.59 2.56 0.28
C GLN A 212 -2.38 2.50 -0.66
N MET A 213 -1.36 3.34 -0.42
CA MET A 213 -0.10 3.30 -1.17
C MET A 213 0.68 2.02 -0.87
N VAL A 214 0.74 1.59 0.40
CA VAL A 214 1.36 0.31 0.78
C VAL A 214 0.64 -0.86 0.12
N PHE A 215 -0.69 -0.85 0.08
CA PHE A 215 -1.45 -1.87 -0.65
C PHE A 215 -1.09 -1.91 -2.15
N ALA A 216 -0.99 -0.76 -2.81
CA ALA A 216 -0.59 -0.71 -4.21
C ALA A 216 0.82 -1.28 -4.44
N LEU A 217 1.77 -1.02 -3.54
CA LEU A 217 3.12 -1.59 -3.59
C LEU A 217 3.10 -3.12 -3.44
N VAL A 218 2.36 -3.65 -2.46
CA VAL A 218 2.25 -5.08 -2.20
C VAL A 218 1.58 -5.79 -3.38
N ALA A 219 0.47 -5.24 -3.89
CA ALA A 219 -0.24 -5.77 -5.06
C ALA A 219 0.64 -5.74 -6.32
N GLY A 220 1.38 -4.63 -6.55
CA GLY A 220 2.35 -4.54 -7.64
C GLY A 220 3.47 -5.58 -7.53
N THR A 221 3.96 -5.84 -6.32
CA THR A 221 4.93 -6.90 -6.05
C THR A 221 4.37 -8.28 -6.40
N ALA A 222 3.12 -8.58 -6.02
CA ALA A 222 2.46 -9.84 -6.36
C ALA A 222 2.29 -10.05 -7.86
N ILE A 223 1.91 -9.00 -8.60
CA ILE A 223 1.79 -9.06 -10.07
C ILE A 223 3.15 -9.33 -10.72
N LEU A 224 4.20 -8.64 -10.28
CA LEU A 224 5.55 -8.84 -10.81
C LEU A 224 6.13 -10.22 -10.49
N ALA A 225 5.85 -10.76 -9.30
CA ALA A 225 6.27 -12.09 -8.90
C ALA A 225 5.54 -13.20 -9.68
N THR A 226 4.29 -12.95 -10.11
CA THR A 226 3.41 -13.96 -10.72
C THR A 226 3.51 -14.05 -12.23
N PHE A 227 3.60 -12.91 -12.91
CA PHE A 227 3.54 -12.85 -14.37
C PHE A 227 4.89 -12.49 -14.97
N PRO A 228 5.76 -13.47 -15.19
CA PRO A 228 7.08 -13.19 -15.71
C PRO A 228 7.11 -12.79 -17.20
N GLY A 229 8.27 -12.28 -17.66
CA GLY A 229 8.45 -11.39 -18.82
C GLY A 229 8.31 -11.94 -20.24
N ALA A 230 7.19 -12.58 -20.58
CA ALA A 230 6.77 -12.71 -21.98
C ALA A 230 6.13 -11.39 -22.44
N PHE A 231 6.93 -10.48 -23.01
CA PHE A 231 6.48 -9.15 -23.40
C PHE A 231 6.19 -9.07 -24.90
N PRO A 232 5.00 -8.56 -25.30
CA PRO A 232 4.68 -8.35 -26.70
C PRO A 232 5.51 -7.21 -27.30
N LYS A 233 5.54 -7.12 -28.63
CA LYS A 233 6.07 -5.95 -29.35
C LYS A 233 5.12 -4.75 -29.14
N LEU A 234 5.69 -3.55 -29.06
CA LEU A 234 4.96 -2.28 -29.09
C LEU A 234 5.44 -1.44 -30.27
N GLU A 235 4.51 -0.72 -30.88
CA GLU A 235 4.80 0.30 -31.88
C GLU A 235 5.60 1.45 -31.26
N ASP A 236 6.45 2.12 -32.06
CA ASP A 236 7.40 3.11 -31.54
C ASP A 236 6.72 4.29 -30.82
N LYS A 237 5.56 4.73 -31.32
CA LYS A 237 4.76 5.77 -30.68
C LYS A 237 4.23 5.32 -29.31
N GLU A 238 3.81 4.06 -29.19
CA GLU A 238 3.25 3.49 -27.96
C GLU A 238 4.32 3.29 -26.88
N ARG A 239 5.56 2.97 -27.28
CA ARG A 239 6.70 2.75 -26.35
C ARG A 239 6.96 3.93 -25.42
N ARG A 240 6.71 5.17 -25.87
CA ARG A 240 6.86 6.37 -25.03
C ARG A 240 5.54 6.81 -24.41
N LEU A 241 4.46 6.74 -25.18
CA LEU A 241 3.17 7.28 -24.76
C LEU A 241 2.50 6.45 -23.67
N LEU A 242 2.46 5.12 -23.78
CA LEU A 242 1.77 4.27 -22.80
C LEU A 242 2.37 4.37 -21.39
N PRO A 243 3.72 4.29 -21.19
CA PRO A 243 4.30 4.47 -19.87
C PRO A 243 3.99 5.85 -19.28
N PHE A 244 4.05 6.90 -20.10
CA PHE A 244 3.73 8.27 -19.66
C PHE A 244 2.29 8.36 -19.14
N ILE A 245 1.30 7.89 -19.91
CA ILE A 245 -0.10 7.90 -19.49
C ILE A 245 -0.30 7.02 -18.23
N GLY A 246 0.32 5.83 -18.19
CA GLY A 246 0.23 4.93 -17.05
C GLY A 246 0.73 5.56 -15.75
N TRP A 247 1.90 6.21 -15.76
CA TRP A 247 2.42 6.90 -14.59
C TRP A 247 1.67 8.21 -14.29
N ALA A 248 1.20 8.93 -15.29
CA ALA A 248 0.34 10.09 -15.11
C ALA A 248 -0.97 9.71 -14.39
N LEU A 249 -1.55 8.54 -14.71
CA LEU A 249 -2.71 8.00 -14.00
C LEU A 249 -2.40 7.73 -12.53
N VAL A 250 -1.27 7.07 -12.22
CA VAL A 250 -0.85 6.81 -10.83
C VAL A 250 -0.71 8.13 -10.07
N VAL A 251 -0.04 9.13 -10.65
CA VAL A 251 0.13 10.45 -10.03
C VAL A 251 -1.22 11.14 -9.82
N ALA A 252 -2.11 11.13 -10.82
CA ALA A 252 -3.46 11.70 -10.69
C ALA A 252 -4.27 11.02 -9.59
N LEU A 253 -4.18 9.70 -9.45
CA LEU A 253 -4.84 8.94 -8.38
C LEU A 253 -4.29 9.29 -6.99
N LEU A 254 -2.99 9.54 -6.86
CA LEU A 254 -2.39 9.99 -5.60
C LEU A 254 -2.89 11.40 -5.20
N PHE A 255 -2.99 12.32 -6.16
CA PHE A 255 -3.63 13.62 -5.90
C PHE A 255 -5.11 13.47 -5.53
N GLN A 256 -5.83 12.60 -6.23
CA GLN A 256 -7.23 12.32 -5.95
C GLN A 256 -7.43 11.73 -4.54
N LEU A 257 -6.52 10.87 -4.10
CA LEU A 257 -6.48 10.32 -2.75
C LEU A 257 -6.22 11.41 -1.70
N ALA A 258 -5.30 12.34 -1.97
CA ALA A 258 -5.06 13.48 -1.08
C ALA A 258 -6.34 14.31 -0.89
N TRP A 259 -7.06 14.62 -1.98
CA TRP A 259 -8.34 15.33 -1.89
C TRP A 259 -9.42 14.52 -1.17
N ALA A 260 -9.52 13.22 -1.43
CA ALA A 260 -10.49 12.33 -0.77
C ALA A 260 -10.33 12.37 0.75
N VAL A 261 -9.09 12.34 1.20
CA VAL A 261 -8.72 12.35 2.61
C VAL A 261 -9.09 13.69 3.27
N ILE A 262 -8.82 14.83 2.62
CA ILE A 262 -9.22 16.15 3.11
C ILE A 262 -10.75 16.29 3.16
N VAL A 263 -11.48 15.80 2.15
CA VAL A 263 -12.96 15.78 2.11
C VAL A 263 -13.53 14.92 3.25
N ARG A 264 -12.85 13.83 3.61
CA ARG A 264 -13.28 12.94 4.69
C ARG A 264 -13.22 13.63 6.06
N HIS A 265 -12.15 14.38 6.33
CA HIS A 265 -11.87 14.94 7.65
C HIS A 265 -12.30 16.40 7.84
N GLY A 266 -12.10 17.26 6.83
CA GLY A 266 -12.35 18.71 6.95
C GLY A 266 -13.63 19.19 6.27
N GLY A 267 -14.20 18.41 5.35
CA GLY A 267 -15.43 18.78 4.63
C GLY A 267 -15.35 20.07 3.81
N GLN A 268 -14.15 20.63 3.60
CA GLN A 268 -13.96 21.96 3.04
C GLN A 268 -14.53 22.05 1.60
N PRO A 269 -15.29 23.10 1.24
CA PRO A 269 -15.95 23.19 -0.07
C PRO A 269 -14.98 23.11 -1.25
N TRP A 270 -13.80 23.71 -1.13
CA TRP A 270 -12.78 23.66 -2.19
C TRP A 270 -12.25 22.23 -2.39
N ALA A 271 -12.06 21.46 -1.32
CA ALA A 271 -11.57 20.09 -1.40
C ALA A 271 -12.60 19.17 -2.06
N GLN A 272 -13.89 19.40 -1.80
CA GLN A 272 -14.98 18.69 -2.48
C GLN A 272 -14.95 18.94 -3.98
N ARG A 273 -14.81 20.22 -4.40
CA ARG A 273 -14.72 20.60 -5.82
C ARG A 273 -13.49 19.99 -6.49
N LEU A 274 -12.33 20.06 -5.85
CA LEU A 274 -11.10 19.47 -6.38
C LEU A 274 -11.19 17.95 -6.48
N HIS A 275 -11.81 17.27 -5.50
CA HIS A 275 -12.06 15.84 -5.59
C HIS A 275 -13.02 15.49 -6.73
N MET A 276 -14.07 16.29 -6.96
CA MET A 276 -14.99 16.07 -8.08
C MET A 276 -14.30 16.27 -9.43
N ILE A 277 -13.60 17.38 -9.62
CA ILE A 277 -12.85 17.67 -10.86
C ILE A 277 -11.78 16.61 -11.10
N GLY A 278 -11.04 16.25 -10.05
CA GLY A 278 -10.03 15.20 -10.10
C GLY A 278 -10.62 13.83 -10.49
N ALA A 279 -11.85 13.51 -10.08
CA ALA A 279 -12.53 12.27 -10.49
C ALA A 279 -12.77 12.24 -12.01
N PHE A 280 -13.19 13.35 -12.61
CA PHE A 280 -13.35 13.45 -14.07
C PHE A 280 -12.01 13.35 -14.81
N ILE A 281 -10.96 13.99 -14.28
CA ILE A 281 -9.61 13.88 -14.86
C ILE A 281 -9.13 12.43 -14.81
N VAL A 282 -9.24 11.77 -13.66
CA VAL A 282 -8.87 10.35 -13.50
C VAL A 282 -9.66 9.48 -14.46
N PHE A 283 -10.98 9.66 -14.55
CA PHE A 283 -11.84 8.91 -15.48
C PHE A 283 -11.41 9.10 -16.94
N GLY A 284 -11.10 10.34 -17.34
CA GLY A 284 -10.59 10.66 -18.67
C GLY A 284 -9.25 9.98 -18.97
N ILE A 285 -8.29 10.01 -18.04
CA ILE A 285 -6.99 9.36 -18.19
C ILE A 285 -7.17 7.82 -18.25
N VAL A 286 -8.01 7.23 -17.38
CA VAL A 286 -8.31 5.79 -17.42
C VAL A 286 -8.90 5.39 -18.75
N THR A 287 -9.87 6.15 -19.25
CA THR A 287 -10.52 5.90 -20.55
C THR A 287 -9.50 6.00 -21.67
N TRP A 288 -8.67 7.05 -21.68
CA TRP A 288 -7.64 7.22 -22.69
C TRP A 288 -6.61 6.08 -22.69
N LEU A 289 -6.11 5.70 -21.52
CA LEU A 289 -5.18 4.58 -21.37
C LEU A 289 -5.82 3.27 -21.84
N SER A 290 -7.06 3.00 -21.43
CA SER A 290 -7.79 1.78 -21.75
C SER A 290 -8.05 1.66 -23.25
N LEU A 291 -8.46 2.75 -23.92
CA LEU A 291 -8.65 2.76 -25.37
C LEU A 291 -7.33 2.54 -26.11
N ARG A 292 -6.22 3.12 -25.65
CA ARG A 292 -4.89 2.89 -26.23
C ARG A 292 -4.44 1.45 -26.07
N MET A 293 -4.57 0.89 -24.87
CA MET A 293 -4.24 -0.51 -24.59
C MET A 293 -5.10 -1.48 -25.41
N ALA A 294 -6.41 -1.20 -25.54
CA ALA A 294 -7.33 -1.97 -26.37
C ALA A 294 -7.05 -1.79 -27.87
N GLY A 295 -6.48 -0.66 -28.29
CA GLY A 295 -6.12 -0.38 -29.67
C GLY A 295 -4.77 -0.96 -30.10
N SER A 296 -3.91 -1.38 -29.17
CA SER A 296 -2.57 -1.85 -29.50
C SER A 296 -2.58 -3.16 -30.28
N THR A 297 -2.09 -3.12 -31.52
CA THR A 297 -2.16 -4.20 -32.50
C THR A 297 -1.57 -5.51 -31.96
N TYR A 298 -0.37 -5.45 -31.39
CA TYR A 298 0.39 -6.63 -30.94
C TYR A 298 0.26 -6.91 -29.44
N ALA A 299 -0.13 -5.92 -28.64
CA ALA A 299 -0.15 -6.03 -27.18
C ALA A 299 -1.56 -6.05 -26.56
N ARG A 300 -2.64 -5.96 -27.37
CA ARG A 300 -4.04 -6.00 -26.90
C ARG A 300 -4.30 -7.15 -25.93
N ALA A 301 -3.90 -8.38 -26.27
CA ALA A 301 -4.17 -9.55 -25.44
C ALA A 301 -3.46 -9.46 -24.07
N PHE A 302 -2.23 -8.93 -24.05
CA PHE A 302 -1.46 -8.70 -22.84
C PHE A 302 -2.08 -7.62 -21.95
N PHE A 303 -2.62 -6.55 -22.54
CA PHE A 303 -3.24 -5.45 -21.78
C PHE A 303 -4.74 -5.64 -21.48
N LYS A 304 -5.40 -6.61 -22.08
CA LYS A 304 -6.82 -6.91 -21.88
C LYS A 304 -7.26 -6.95 -20.41
N PRO A 305 -6.58 -7.68 -19.49
CA PRO A 305 -7.01 -7.70 -18.08
C PRO A 305 -6.97 -6.30 -17.44
N TYR A 306 -5.92 -5.52 -17.69
CA TYR A 306 -5.81 -4.15 -17.16
C TYR A 306 -6.88 -3.22 -17.75
N THR A 307 -7.16 -3.35 -19.04
CA THR A 307 -8.21 -2.58 -19.74
C THR A 307 -9.58 -2.83 -19.09
N ILE A 308 -9.93 -4.11 -18.89
CA ILE A 308 -11.22 -4.50 -18.28
C ILE A 308 -11.28 -4.03 -16.82
N LEU A 309 -10.25 -4.35 -16.03
CA LEU A 309 -10.23 -4.03 -14.61
C LEU A 309 -10.25 -2.52 -14.35
N LEU A 310 -9.44 -1.73 -15.05
CA LEU A 310 -9.45 -0.27 -14.90
C LEU A 310 -10.82 0.31 -15.27
N GLY A 311 -11.41 -0.13 -16.39
CA GLY A 311 -12.73 0.33 -16.83
C GLY A 311 -13.85 -0.01 -15.84
N LEU A 312 -13.90 -1.25 -15.36
CA LEU A 312 -14.91 -1.68 -14.38
C LEU A 312 -14.73 -0.97 -13.04
N VAL A 313 -13.52 -0.94 -12.51
CA VAL A 313 -13.25 -0.40 -11.17
C VAL A 313 -13.43 1.11 -11.15
N VAL A 314 -13.02 1.85 -12.20
CA VAL A 314 -13.27 3.31 -12.25
C VAL A 314 -14.76 3.62 -12.33
N PHE A 315 -15.53 2.82 -13.07
CA PHE A 315 -16.97 3.00 -13.18
C PHE A 315 -17.67 2.79 -11.83
N VAL A 316 -17.34 1.69 -11.13
CA VAL A 316 -17.84 1.43 -9.77
C VAL A 316 -17.40 2.53 -8.80
N GLN A 317 -16.16 3.02 -8.91
CA GLN A 317 -15.65 4.09 -8.05
C GLN A 317 -16.44 5.38 -8.17
N VAL A 318 -16.82 5.75 -9.40
CA VAL A 318 -17.63 6.96 -9.67
C VAL A 318 -19.03 6.80 -9.08
N ILE A 319 -19.70 5.67 -9.30
CA ILE A 319 -21.03 5.41 -8.72
C ILE A 319 -20.98 5.50 -7.19
N LEU A 320 -20.06 4.78 -6.56
CA LEU A 320 -19.89 4.82 -5.11
C LEU A 320 -19.53 6.23 -4.61
N GLY A 321 -18.80 7.01 -5.41
CA GLY A 321 -18.44 8.39 -5.09
C GLY A 321 -19.65 9.33 -5.10
N VAL A 322 -20.52 9.19 -6.10
CA VAL A 322 -21.79 9.93 -6.18
C VAL A 322 -22.68 9.58 -4.98
N GLU A 323 -22.88 8.29 -4.69
CA GLU A 323 -23.69 7.85 -3.55
C GLU A 323 -23.10 8.32 -2.20
N ALA A 324 -21.79 8.25 -2.03
CA ALA A 324 -21.11 8.75 -0.85
C ALA A 324 -21.25 10.28 -0.70
N TYR A 325 -21.22 11.01 -1.83
CA TYR A 325 -21.39 12.46 -1.85
C TYR A 325 -22.82 12.86 -1.48
N LEU A 326 -23.83 12.27 -2.13
CA LEU A 326 -25.25 12.51 -1.85
C LEU A 326 -25.57 12.18 -0.38
N GLY A 327 -25.14 11.00 0.09
CA GLY A 327 -25.38 10.56 1.46
C GLY A 327 -24.65 11.37 2.54
N LYS A 328 -23.66 12.20 2.19
CA LYS A 328 -22.93 13.06 3.15
C LYS A 328 -23.30 14.55 3.03
N PHE A 329 -23.52 15.07 1.84
CA PHE A 329 -23.64 16.51 1.59
C PHE A 329 -25.01 16.95 1.05
N ALA A 330 -25.80 16.05 0.45
CA ALA A 330 -27.11 16.40 -0.11
C ALA A 330 -28.28 16.24 0.88
N THR A 331 -28.00 15.87 2.14
CA THR A 331 -29.03 15.64 3.16
C THR A 331 -29.56 16.92 3.81
N GLY A 332 -28.91 18.08 3.58
CA GLY A 332 -29.28 19.36 4.19
C GLY A 332 -29.07 19.45 5.71
N LYS A 333 -28.52 18.39 6.33
CA LYS A 333 -28.29 18.29 7.77
C LYS A 333 -26.85 18.71 8.14
N PRO A 334 -26.61 19.23 9.36
CA PRO A 334 -25.26 19.57 9.83
C PRO A 334 -24.33 18.34 9.81
N LEU A 335 -23.11 18.51 9.28
CA LEU A 335 -22.11 17.43 9.09
C LEU A 335 -21.66 16.69 10.36
N ILE A 336 -22.05 17.17 11.55
CA ILE A 336 -21.43 16.82 12.83
C ILE A 336 -22.31 15.87 13.68
N GLN A 337 -23.62 15.75 13.42
CA GLN A 337 -24.56 15.24 14.43
C GLN A 337 -25.20 13.85 14.19
N GLU A 338 -25.02 13.19 13.05
CA GLU A 338 -25.68 11.89 12.82
C GLU A 338 -24.73 10.69 12.88
N ALA A 339 -25.15 9.66 13.62
CA ALA A 339 -24.58 8.33 13.53
C ALA A 339 -24.66 7.82 12.09
N VAL A 340 -23.57 7.28 11.57
CA VAL A 340 -23.52 6.77 10.20
C VAL A 340 -24.37 5.50 10.13
N SER A 341 -25.41 5.51 9.29
CA SER A 341 -26.20 4.30 9.05
C SER A 341 -25.33 3.19 8.45
N PHE A 342 -25.72 1.93 8.65
CA PHE A 342 -25.02 0.79 8.07
C PHE A 342 -24.85 0.92 6.54
N GLY A 343 -25.88 1.39 5.83
CA GLY A 343 -25.82 1.62 4.38
C GLY A 343 -24.78 2.67 3.99
N GLN A 344 -24.78 3.83 4.65
CA GLN A 344 -23.77 4.87 4.42
C GLN A 344 -22.36 4.39 4.77
N ALA A 345 -22.21 3.59 5.83
CA ALA A 345 -20.94 3.02 6.23
C ALA A 345 -20.40 2.07 5.15
N THR A 346 -21.26 1.19 4.63
CA THR A 346 -20.93 0.26 3.53
C THR A 346 -20.52 1.01 2.27
N VAL A 347 -21.28 2.01 1.81
CA VAL A 347 -20.94 2.80 0.61
C VAL A 347 -19.60 3.53 0.77
N ARG A 348 -19.37 4.17 1.92
CA ARG A 348 -18.10 4.88 2.20
C ARG A 348 -16.91 3.92 2.26
N THR A 349 -17.08 2.76 2.86
CA THR A 349 -16.07 1.70 2.92
C THR A 349 -15.76 1.16 1.53
N LEU A 350 -16.78 0.82 0.74
CA LEU A 350 -16.61 0.34 -0.63
C LEU A 350 -15.93 1.40 -1.51
N HIS A 351 -16.33 2.68 -1.42
CA HIS A 351 -15.68 3.75 -2.17
C HIS A 351 -14.19 3.89 -1.85
N ALA A 352 -13.80 3.72 -0.57
CA ALA A 352 -12.40 3.76 -0.17
C ALA A 352 -11.63 2.53 -0.69
N LEU A 353 -12.22 1.34 -0.60
CA LEU A 353 -11.60 0.08 -1.04
C LEU A 353 -11.46 0.03 -2.57
N THR A 354 -12.50 0.41 -3.31
CA THR A 354 -12.49 0.48 -4.77
C THR A 354 -11.48 1.53 -5.25
N GLY A 355 -11.31 2.65 -4.53
CA GLY A 355 -10.25 3.63 -4.80
C GLY A 355 -8.85 3.05 -4.62
N ALA A 356 -8.61 2.30 -3.53
CA ALA A 356 -7.35 1.61 -3.28
C ALA A 356 -7.06 0.54 -4.35
N LEU A 357 -8.08 -0.22 -4.77
CA LEU A 357 -7.98 -1.19 -5.87
C LEU A 357 -7.64 -0.52 -7.19
N LEU A 358 -8.27 0.62 -7.50
CA LEU A 358 -7.98 1.39 -8.72
C LEU A 358 -6.51 1.84 -8.74
N LEU A 359 -5.98 2.34 -7.63
CA LEU A 359 -4.57 2.71 -7.48
C LEU A 359 -3.65 1.49 -7.67
N ALA A 360 -3.96 0.35 -7.06
CA ALA A 360 -3.18 -0.87 -7.19
C ALA A 360 -3.15 -1.39 -8.64
N ILE A 361 -4.30 -1.40 -9.33
CA ILE A 361 -4.41 -1.84 -10.73
C ILE A 361 -3.66 -0.87 -11.65
N ALA A 362 -3.82 0.45 -11.45
CA ALA A 362 -3.12 1.46 -12.24
C ALA A 362 -1.59 1.37 -12.06
N PHE A 363 -1.12 1.16 -10.82
CA PHE A 363 0.30 0.97 -10.53
C PHE A 363 0.84 -0.30 -11.18
N ALA A 364 0.13 -1.43 -11.05
CA ALA A 364 0.49 -2.67 -11.73
C ALA A 364 0.52 -2.52 -13.25
N ALA A 365 -0.48 -1.85 -13.84
CA ALA A 365 -0.51 -1.55 -15.27
C ALA A 365 0.69 -0.70 -15.69
N ALA A 366 0.99 0.39 -14.97
CA ALA A 366 2.13 1.27 -15.26
C ALA A 366 3.47 0.53 -15.21
N LEU A 367 3.67 -0.34 -14.20
CA LEU A 367 4.85 -1.20 -14.09
C LEU A 367 4.97 -2.13 -15.31
N ARG A 368 3.89 -2.84 -15.65
CA ARG A 368 3.89 -3.80 -16.76
C ARG A 368 4.08 -3.15 -18.11
N ILE A 369 3.39 -2.04 -18.38
CA ILE A 369 3.60 -1.22 -19.57
C ILE A 369 5.05 -0.76 -19.67
N SER A 370 5.65 -0.30 -18.56
CA SER A 370 7.05 0.12 -18.53
C SER A 370 8.02 -1.02 -18.81
N GLN A 371 7.70 -2.24 -18.39
CA GLN A 371 8.50 -3.43 -18.72
C GLN A 371 8.42 -3.77 -20.21
N VAL A 372 7.20 -3.76 -20.79
CA VAL A 372 7.01 -4.00 -22.23
C VAL A 372 7.72 -2.93 -23.07
N ALA A 373 7.60 -1.65 -22.70
CA ALA A 373 8.26 -0.56 -23.41
C ALA A 373 9.80 -0.62 -23.39
N LYS A 374 10.38 -1.18 -22.33
CA LYS A 374 11.83 -1.40 -22.19
C LYS A 374 12.30 -2.69 -22.85
N TYR A 375 11.39 -3.62 -23.16
CA TYR A 375 11.73 -4.90 -23.77
C TYR A 375 12.16 -4.70 -25.23
N LYS A 376 13.37 -5.13 -25.56
CA LYS A 376 13.98 -5.01 -26.89
C LYS A 376 13.92 -6.29 -27.73
N GLY A 377 13.14 -7.30 -27.34
CA GLY A 377 13.23 -8.66 -27.90
C GLY A 377 12.86 -8.80 -29.38
N LEU A 378 13.76 -9.51 -30.10
CA LEU A 378 13.73 -9.95 -31.51
C LEU A 378 13.29 -8.88 -32.53
N GLN A 379 14.05 -7.79 -32.58
CA GLN A 379 14.03 -6.83 -33.70
C GLN A 379 15.19 -7.03 -34.70
N ASN A 380 16.00 -8.09 -34.56
CA ASN A 380 17.16 -8.35 -35.42
C ASN A 380 17.01 -9.62 -36.29
N GLU A 381 15.78 -9.96 -36.68
CA GLU A 381 15.55 -10.92 -37.78
C GLU A 381 14.79 -10.18 -38.87
N SER A 382 15.55 -9.47 -39.71
CA SER A 382 15.15 -9.04 -41.05
C SER A 382 16.38 -9.07 -41.94
#